data_AF-A0A6C8GCL3-F1
#
_entry.id   AF-A0A6C8GCL3-F1
#
_cell.length_a   1.000
_cell.length_b   1.000
_cell.length_c   1.000
_cell.angle_alpha   90.00
_cell.angle_beta   90.00
_cell.angle_gamma   90.00
#
_symmetry.space_group_name_H-M   'P 1'
#
loop_
_entity.id
_entity.type
_entity.pdbx_description
1 polymer ?
#
loop_
_entity_poly.entity_id
_entity_poly.type
_entity_poly.pdbx_seq_one_letter_code
_entity_poly.pdbx_strand_id
1 'polypeptide(L)'
;MNTLTFLLSTVIELYTMVLLLRVWMQWARCDFYNPFSQFVVKITQPIIGPLRRIIPPMGPIDSASLLVAFILSVIKAIVLFKVITFQAIIWIAAVLILLKTIGLLIFWVLLVMAIMSWVSQGRSPIEYVLIQLAEPLLSPIRRILPAMGGIDFSPMVLVLLLYVVNMGIAEVLQATGNMLLPGLWMAL
;
A
#
# COMPACT_ATOMS: atom_id res chain seq x y z
N MET A 1 -16.10 12.51 -10.91
CA MET A 1 -15.72 11.20 -11.50
C MET A 1 -16.99 10.41 -11.78
N ASN A 2 -17.12 9.69 -12.90
CA ASN A 2 -18.30 8.81 -13.07
C ASN A 2 -18.18 7.55 -12.17
N THR A 3 -19.32 6.99 -11.77
CA THR A 3 -19.39 5.85 -10.83
C THR A 3 -18.56 4.65 -11.28
N LEU A 4 -18.56 4.37 -12.59
CA LEU A 4 -17.79 3.25 -13.16
C LEU A 4 -16.28 3.43 -12.98
N THR A 5 -15.76 4.64 -13.19
CA THR A 5 -14.33 4.94 -13.00
C THR A 5 -13.93 4.82 -11.54
N PHE A 6 -14.79 5.27 -10.63
CA PHE A 6 -14.58 5.09 -9.19
C PHE A 6 -14.50 3.61 -8.82
N LEU A 7 -15.51 2.80 -9.19
CA LEU A 7 -15.55 1.38 -8.87
C LEU A 7 -14.33 0.63 -9.42
N LEU A 8 -13.97 0.87 -10.69
CA LEU A 8 -12.80 0.24 -11.31
C LEU A 8 -11.51 0.65 -10.60
N SER A 9 -11.35 1.94 -10.29
CA SER A 9 -10.16 2.45 -9.58
C SER A 9 -10.04 1.84 -8.18
N THR A 10 -11.17 1.68 -7.48
CA THR A 10 -11.22 1.07 -6.14
C THR A 10 -10.85 -0.41 -6.19
N VAL A 11 -11.37 -1.18 -7.14
CA VAL A 11 -11.03 -2.61 -7.28
C VAL A 11 -9.53 -2.77 -7.58
N ILE A 12 -8.99 -1.97 -8.49
CA ILE A 12 -7.55 -1.98 -8.81
C ILE A 12 -6.73 -1.63 -7.57
N GLU A 13 -7.13 -0.61 -6.81
CA GLU A 13 -6.45 -0.18 -5.58
C GLU A 13 -6.45 -1.26 -4.51
N LEU A 14 -7.60 -1.88 -4.23
CA LEU A 14 -7.71 -2.95 -3.25
C LEU A 14 -6.83 -4.14 -3.63
N TYR A 15 -6.84 -4.55 -4.90
CA TYR A 15 -5.98 -5.65 -5.33
C TYR A 15 -4.48 -5.29 -5.28
N THR A 16 -4.14 -4.04 -5.64
CA THR A 16 -2.78 -3.50 -5.49
C THR A 16 -2.34 -3.49 -4.02
N MET A 17 -3.22 -3.13 -3.09
CA MET A 17 -2.95 -3.19 -1.64
C MET A 17 -2.66 -4.62 -1.18
N VAL A 18 -3.41 -5.62 -1.64
CA VAL A 18 -3.18 -7.02 -1.27
C VAL A 18 -1.83 -7.53 -1.80
N LEU A 19 -1.43 -7.13 -3.01
CA LEU A 19 -0.10 -7.44 -3.55
C LEU A 19 1.02 -6.76 -2.77
N LEU A 20 0.85 -5.48 -2.42
CA LEU A 20 1.81 -4.74 -1.60
C LEU A 20 1.88 -5.30 -0.18
N LEU A 21 0.77 -5.77 0.37
CA LEU A 21 0.74 -6.45 1.67
C LEU A 21 1.56 -7.73 1.63
N ARG A 22 1.48 -8.53 0.55
CA ARG A 22 2.35 -9.69 0.36
C ARG A 22 3.83 -9.31 0.33
N VAL A 23 4.19 -8.27 -0.42
CA VAL A 23 5.56 -7.74 -0.46
C VAL A 23 6.02 -7.30 0.92
N TRP A 24 5.18 -6.55 1.64
CA TRP A 24 5.46 -6.05 2.98
C TRP A 24 5.64 -7.20 3.99
N MET A 25 4.75 -8.20 3.99
CA MET A 25 4.91 -9.38 4.85
C MET A 25 6.24 -10.10 4.63
N GLN A 26 6.71 -10.22 3.38
CA GLN A 26 8.00 -10.84 3.09
C GLN A 26 9.16 -9.96 3.58
N TRP A 27 9.09 -8.65 3.37
CA TRP A 27 10.10 -7.69 3.80
C TRP A 27 10.21 -7.61 5.33
N ALA A 28 9.08 -7.56 6.03
CA ALA A 28 8.97 -7.56 7.48
C ALA A 28 9.23 -8.94 8.11
N ARG A 29 9.43 -9.99 7.29
CA ARG A 29 9.64 -11.38 7.71
C ARG A 29 8.51 -11.90 8.61
N CYS A 30 7.27 -11.58 8.25
CA CYS A 30 6.09 -12.05 8.96
C CYS A 30 5.99 -13.57 8.93
N ASP A 31 5.31 -14.13 9.93
CA ASP A 31 5.05 -15.57 10.00
C ASP A 31 4.05 -15.99 8.91
N PHE A 32 4.55 -16.74 7.93
CA PHE A 32 3.74 -17.27 6.83
C PHE A 32 2.92 -18.51 7.21
N TYR A 33 3.12 -19.11 8.39
CA TYR A 33 2.24 -20.16 8.90
C TYR A 33 0.93 -19.59 9.48
N ASN A 34 0.90 -18.28 9.76
CA ASN A 34 -0.29 -17.60 10.24
C ASN A 34 -1.46 -17.64 9.22
N PRO A 35 -2.71 -17.90 9.64
CA PRO A 35 -3.87 -17.94 8.75
C PRO A 35 -4.06 -16.66 7.90
N PHE A 36 -3.77 -15.48 8.45
CA PHE A 36 -3.89 -14.21 7.73
C PHE A 36 -2.84 -14.09 6.62
N SER A 37 -1.59 -14.41 6.93
CA SER A 37 -0.50 -14.44 5.94
C SER A 37 -0.82 -15.42 4.81
N GLN A 38 -1.33 -16.61 5.16
CA GLN A 38 -1.75 -17.62 4.18
C GLN A 38 -2.91 -17.16 3.31
N PHE A 39 -3.88 -16.43 3.86
CA PHE A 39 -4.98 -15.86 3.10
C PHE A 39 -4.48 -14.87 2.03
N VAL A 40 -3.63 -13.93 2.41
CA VAL A 40 -3.05 -12.94 1.48
C VAL A 40 -2.24 -13.63 0.38
N VAL A 41 -1.43 -14.63 0.74
CA VAL A 41 -0.69 -15.44 -0.24
C VAL A 41 -1.66 -16.15 -1.17
N LYS A 42 -2.65 -16.88 -0.66
CA LYS A 42 -3.62 -17.64 -1.47
C LYS A 42 -4.38 -16.77 -2.48
N ILE A 43 -4.80 -15.56 -2.11
CA ILE A 43 -5.50 -14.65 -3.03
C ILE A 43 -4.58 -14.16 -4.16
N THR A 44 -3.29 -13.97 -3.87
CA THR A 44 -2.33 -13.44 -4.84
C THR A 44 -1.68 -14.54 -5.69
N GLN A 45 -1.64 -15.79 -5.21
CA GLN A 45 -0.98 -16.90 -5.91
C GLN A 45 -1.48 -17.19 -7.34
N PRO A 46 -2.79 -17.12 -7.68
CA PRO A 46 -3.25 -17.42 -9.04
C PRO A 46 -2.56 -16.57 -10.12
N ILE A 47 -2.23 -15.32 -9.79
CA ILE A 47 -1.53 -14.40 -10.69
C ILE A 47 -0.01 -14.51 -10.49
N ILE A 48 0.45 -14.55 -9.24
CA ILE A 48 1.89 -14.50 -8.92
C ILE A 48 2.62 -15.82 -9.20
N GLY A 49 1.96 -16.96 -9.02
CA GLY A 49 2.55 -18.30 -9.21
C GLY A 49 3.09 -18.53 -10.63
N PRO A 50 2.31 -18.26 -11.69
CA PRO A 50 2.79 -18.32 -13.07
C PRO A 50 3.93 -17.33 -13.35
N LEU A 51 3.81 -16.08 -12.85
CA LEU A 51 4.81 -15.04 -13.10
C LEU A 51 6.16 -15.32 -12.44
N ARG A 52 6.16 -15.98 -11.28
CA ARG A 52 7.38 -16.39 -10.56
C ARG A 52 8.27 -17.36 -11.34
N ARG A 53 7.74 -18.00 -12.39
CA ARG A 53 8.55 -18.84 -13.29
C ARG A 53 9.51 -18.00 -14.14
N ILE A 54 9.17 -16.73 -14.38
CA ILE A 54 9.95 -15.80 -15.20
C ILE A 54 10.71 -14.82 -14.32
N ILE A 55 10.08 -14.37 -13.22
CA ILE A 55 10.61 -13.32 -12.36
C ILE A 55 10.92 -13.93 -10.98
N PRO A 56 12.19 -14.26 -10.70
CA PRO A 56 12.58 -14.80 -9.40
C PRO A 56 12.51 -13.72 -8.31
N PRO A 57 12.24 -14.10 -7.05
CA PRO A 57 12.24 -13.17 -5.93
C PRO A 57 13.63 -12.54 -5.74
N MET A 58 13.66 -11.22 -5.52
CA MET A 58 14.89 -10.46 -5.29
C MET A 58 15.13 -10.31 -3.79
N GLY A 59 15.80 -11.30 -3.19
CA GLY A 59 16.10 -11.30 -1.76
C GLY A 59 14.82 -11.30 -0.89
N PRO A 60 14.65 -10.33 0.03
CA PRO A 60 13.49 -10.29 0.93
C PRO A 60 12.22 -9.73 0.28
N ILE A 61 12.26 -9.31 -0.99
CA ILE A 61 11.13 -8.67 -1.69
C ILE A 61 10.54 -9.63 -2.74
N ASP A 62 9.21 -9.77 -2.76
CA ASP A 62 8.47 -10.45 -3.83
C ASP A 62 8.42 -9.56 -5.08
N SER A 63 9.47 -9.66 -5.91
CA SER A 63 9.63 -8.89 -7.16
C SER A 63 8.46 -9.08 -8.14
N ALA A 64 7.90 -10.29 -8.24
CA ALA A 64 6.74 -10.56 -9.10
C ALA A 64 5.51 -9.78 -8.62
N SER A 65 5.26 -9.77 -7.30
CA SER A 65 4.13 -9.01 -6.72
C SER A 65 4.31 -7.50 -6.87
N LEU A 66 5.54 -7.01 -6.69
CA LEU A 66 5.87 -5.60 -6.88
C LEU A 66 5.67 -5.16 -8.34
N LEU A 67 6.09 -5.99 -9.31
CA LEU A 67 5.88 -5.71 -10.72
C LEU A 67 4.39 -5.65 -11.07
N VAL A 68 3.59 -6.61 -10.60
CA VAL A 68 2.14 -6.61 -10.86
C VAL A 68 1.48 -5.40 -10.22
N ALA A 69 1.86 -5.02 -8.99
CA ALA A 69 1.37 -3.81 -8.34
C ALA A 69 1.71 -2.54 -9.15
N PHE A 70 2.92 -2.47 -9.73
CA PHE A 70 3.31 -1.37 -10.60
C PHE A 70 2.49 -1.33 -11.90
N ILE A 71 2.31 -2.48 -12.57
CA ILE A 71 1.47 -2.58 -13.78
C ILE A 71 0.04 -2.14 -13.49
N LEU A 72 -0.54 -2.56 -12.37
CA LEU A 72 -1.87 -2.11 -11.93
C LEU A 72 -1.92 -0.61 -11.66
N SER A 73 -0.83 -0.02 -11.16
CA SER A 73 -0.73 1.43 -10.97
C SER A 73 -0.70 2.19 -12.31
N VAL A 74 -0.04 1.64 -13.34
CA VAL A 74 -0.09 2.16 -14.71
C VAL A 74 -1.52 2.07 -15.28
N ILE A 75 -2.18 0.92 -15.10
CA ILE A 75 -3.59 0.74 -15.52
C ILE A 75 -4.50 1.75 -14.80
N LYS A 76 -4.31 1.96 -13.49
CA LYS A 76 -5.05 2.96 -12.72
C LYS A 76 -4.80 4.38 -13.23
N ALA A 77 -3.57 4.72 -13.59
CA ALA A 77 -3.25 6.03 -14.20
C ALA A 77 -4.02 6.24 -15.51
N ILE A 78 -4.05 5.23 -16.40
CA ILE A 78 -4.80 5.26 -17.65
C ILE A 78 -6.31 5.41 -17.39
N VAL A 79 -6.85 4.65 -16.44
CA VAL A 79 -8.28 4.71 -16.06
C VAL A 79 -8.67 6.08 -15.50
N LEU A 80 -7.78 6.68 -14.70
CA LEU A 80 -7.99 7.98 -14.04
C LEU A 80 -7.89 9.12 -15.05
N PHE A 81 -6.86 9.10 -15.91
CA PHE A 81 -6.62 10.16 -16.88
C PHE A 81 -7.42 9.98 -18.17
N LYS A 82 -8.06 8.82 -18.41
CA LYS A 82 -8.82 8.55 -19.65
C LYS A 82 -7.99 8.69 -20.94
N VAL A 83 -6.67 8.60 -20.83
CA VAL A 83 -5.74 8.72 -21.96
C VAL A 83 -4.83 7.51 -21.96
N ILE A 84 -4.69 6.89 -23.14
CA ILE A 84 -3.70 5.85 -23.38
C ILE A 84 -2.52 6.51 -24.09
N THR A 85 -1.41 6.68 -23.37
CA THR A 85 -0.16 7.24 -23.89
C THR A 85 1.03 6.57 -23.21
N PHE A 86 2.18 6.57 -23.88
CA PHE A 86 3.44 6.01 -23.36
C PHE A 86 4.41 7.10 -22.88
N GLN A 87 3.94 8.35 -22.79
CA GLN A 87 4.74 9.47 -22.31
C GLN A 87 5.22 9.25 -20.87
N ALA A 88 6.37 9.86 -20.54
CA ALA A 88 7.01 9.81 -19.22
C ALA A 88 6.04 10.10 -18.07
N ILE A 89 5.06 10.96 -18.32
CA ILE A 89 4.06 11.40 -17.35
C ILE A 89 3.15 10.28 -16.82
N ILE A 90 2.87 9.25 -17.61
CA ILE A 90 2.10 8.07 -17.14
C ILE A 90 2.93 7.23 -16.18
N TRP A 91 4.22 7.09 -16.45
CA TRP A 91 5.14 6.36 -15.58
C TRP A 91 5.33 7.09 -14.24
N ILE A 92 5.46 8.42 -14.28
CA ILE A 92 5.51 9.26 -13.08
C ILE A 92 4.21 9.10 -12.27
N ALA A 93 3.04 9.19 -12.92
CA ALA A 93 1.76 8.98 -12.26
C ALA A 93 1.63 7.59 -11.64
N ALA A 94 2.09 6.53 -12.32
CA ALA A 94 2.07 5.18 -11.81
C ALA A 94 2.94 5.03 -10.54
N VAL A 95 4.13 5.63 -10.51
CA VAL A 95 4.98 5.66 -9.32
C VAL A 95 4.28 6.39 -8.17
N LEU A 96 3.70 7.57 -8.42
CA LEU A 96 2.99 8.34 -7.40
C LEU A 96 1.77 7.58 -6.87
N ILE A 97 1.01 6.92 -7.74
CA ILE A 97 -0.12 6.06 -7.35
C ILE A 97 0.37 4.92 -6.47
N LEU A 98 1.44 4.24 -6.85
CA LEU A 98 2.00 3.14 -6.07
C LEU A 98 2.45 3.61 -4.68
N LEU A 99 3.16 4.74 -4.60
CA LEU A 99 3.60 5.34 -3.34
C LEU A 99 2.43 5.74 -2.44
N LYS A 100 1.39 6.35 -3.03
CA LYS A 100 0.14 6.67 -2.33
C LYS A 100 -0.53 5.41 -1.78
N THR A 101 -0.60 4.34 -2.58
CA THR A 101 -1.21 3.07 -2.15
C THR A 101 -0.39 2.40 -1.04
N ILE A 102 0.95 2.50 -1.06
CA ILE A 102 1.81 2.06 0.05
C ILE A 102 1.48 2.85 1.33
N GLY A 103 1.43 4.18 1.27
CA GLY A 103 1.10 5.02 2.42
C GLY A 103 -0.29 4.70 2.99
N LEU A 104 -1.28 4.50 2.12
CA LEU A 104 -2.63 4.13 2.50
C LEU A 104 -2.70 2.73 3.13
N LEU A 105 -1.95 1.76 2.60
CA LEU A 105 -1.84 0.42 3.18
C LEU A 105 -1.22 0.47 4.58
N ILE A 106 -0.15 1.25 4.78
CA ILE A 106 0.47 1.41 6.11
C ILE A 106 -0.54 2.02 7.09
N PHE A 107 -1.25 3.07 6.68
CA PHE A 107 -2.29 3.68 7.49
C PHE A 107 -3.35 2.66 7.94
N TRP A 108 -3.90 1.87 7.01
CA TRP A 108 -4.92 0.87 7.34
C TRP A 108 -4.38 -0.24 8.24
N VAL A 109 -3.15 -0.70 8.04
CA VAL A 109 -2.52 -1.70 8.93
C VAL A 109 -2.38 -1.15 10.35
N LEU A 110 -1.90 0.09 10.51
CA LEU A 110 -1.77 0.72 11.83
C LEU A 110 -3.13 0.96 12.49
N LEU A 111 -4.14 1.36 11.71
CA LEU A 111 -5.50 1.57 12.21
C LEU A 111 -6.10 0.26 12.72
N VAL A 112 -6.04 -0.81 11.91
CA VAL A 112 -6.55 -2.12 12.32
C VAL A 112 -5.77 -2.65 13.52
N MET A 113 -4.46 -2.47 13.58
CA MET A 113 -3.64 -2.84 14.74
C MET A 113 -4.10 -2.11 16.01
N ALA A 114 -4.33 -0.80 15.93
CA ALA A 114 -4.81 -0.01 17.06
C ALA A 114 -6.20 -0.49 17.53
N ILE A 115 -7.12 -0.74 16.60
CA ILE A 115 -8.45 -1.29 16.92
C ILE A 115 -8.33 -2.66 17.59
N MET A 116 -7.51 -3.56 17.03
CA MET A 116 -7.31 -4.92 17.56
C MET A 116 -6.70 -4.92 18.97
N SER A 117 -5.85 -3.95 19.29
CA SER A 117 -5.26 -3.83 20.64
C SER A 117 -6.31 -3.68 21.74
N TRP A 118 -7.46 -3.07 21.43
CA TRP A 118 -8.59 -2.93 22.36
C TRP A 118 -9.54 -4.13 22.30
N VAL A 119 -9.77 -4.68 21.11
CA VAL A 119 -10.75 -5.74 20.88
C VAL A 119 -10.25 -7.12 21.32
N SER A 120 -9.04 -7.53 20.91
CA SER A 120 -8.52 -8.88 21.15
C SER A 120 -7.42 -8.96 22.21
N GLN A 121 -6.82 -7.84 22.59
CA GLN A 121 -5.78 -7.75 23.64
C GLN A 121 -4.68 -8.82 23.51
N GLY A 122 -4.17 -9.06 22.30
CA GLY A 122 -3.08 -10.00 22.01
C GLY A 122 -3.49 -11.44 21.71
N ARG A 123 -4.79 -11.78 21.69
CA ARG A 123 -5.25 -13.18 21.55
C ARG A 123 -5.52 -13.62 20.11
N SER A 124 -5.53 -12.69 19.15
CA SER A 124 -5.89 -12.97 17.76
C SER A 124 -4.66 -13.28 16.89
N PRO A 125 -4.69 -14.31 16.03
CA PRO A 125 -3.62 -14.56 15.07
C PRO A 125 -3.34 -13.37 14.14
N ILE A 126 -4.37 -12.57 13.81
CA ILE A 126 -4.22 -11.40 12.93
C ILE A 126 -3.37 -10.32 13.60
N GLU A 127 -3.57 -10.11 14.91
CA GLU A 127 -2.87 -9.09 15.68
C GLU A 127 -1.35 -9.34 15.68
N TYR A 128 -0.93 -10.60 15.78
CA TYR A 128 0.48 -10.99 15.69
C TYR A 128 1.12 -10.55 14.37
N VAL A 129 0.44 -10.75 13.24
CA VAL A 129 0.95 -10.34 11.91
C VAL A 129 0.97 -8.82 11.78
N LEU A 130 -0.05 -8.13 12.29
CA LEU A 130 -0.11 -6.66 12.25
C LEU A 130 1.05 -6.02 13.03
N ILE A 131 1.38 -6.56 14.21
CA ILE A 131 2.53 -6.12 15.00
C ILE A 131 3.84 -6.36 14.21
N GLN A 132 4.02 -7.53 13.61
CA GLN A 132 5.20 -7.84 12.79
C GLN A 132 5.33 -6.91 11.57
N LEU A 133 4.22 -6.58 10.92
CA LEU A 133 4.20 -5.64 9.79
C LEU A 133 4.62 -4.24 10.23
N ALA A 134 4.12 -3.78 11.38
CA ALA A 134 4.38 -2.44 11.88
C ALA A 134 5.79 -2.28 12.49
N GLU A 135 6.37 -3.36 13.03
CA GLU A 135 7.64 -3.35 13.76
C GLU A 135 8.80 -2.65 13.01
N PRO A 136 9.08 -2.93 11.72
CA PRO A 136 10.15 -2.25 10.99
C PRO A 136 9.96 -0.74 10.84
N LEU A 137 8.72 -0.26 10.82
CA LEU A 137 8.38 1.16 10.68
C LEU A 137 8.31 1.86 12.05
N LEU A 138 7.84 1.17 13.08
CA LEU A 138 7.67 1.73 14.42
C LEU A 138 8.93 1.65 15.29
N SER A 139 9.79 0.65 15.09
CA SER A 139 11.03 0.49 15.87
C SER A 139 11.95 1.71 15.79
N PRO A 140 12.19 2.33 14.61
CA PRO A 140 12.98 3.56 14.52
C PRO A 140 12.34 4.74 15.25
N ILE A 141 11.02 4.88 15.20
CA ILE A 141 10.30 5.98 15.86
C ILE A 141 10.35 5.82 17.38
N ARG A 142 10.16 4.59 17.88
CA ARG A 142 10.29 4.27 19.32
C ARG A 142 11.67 4.58 19.89
N ARG A 143 12.72 4.52 19.08
CA ARG A 143 14.09 4.88 19.51
C ARG A 143 14.27 6.38 19.72
N ILE A 144 13.41 7.21 19.13
CA ILE A 144 13.47 8.67 19.21
C ILE A 144 12.52 9.20 20.29
N LEU A 145 11.36 8.56 20.48
CA LEU A 145 10.37 8.98 21.46
C LEU A 145 10.79 8.63 22.90
N PRO A 146 10.54 9.52 23.88
CA PRO A 146 10.75 9.20 25.29
C PRO A 146 9.76 8.12 25.75
N ALA A 147 10.13 7.37 26.80
CA ALA A 147 9.25 6.35 27.38
C ALA A 147 8.01 7.00 28.02
N MET A 148 6.82 6.79 27.44
CA MET A 148 5.57 7.42 27.88
C MET A 148 4.67 6.45 28.67
N GLY A 149 5.16 5.95 29.81
CA GLY A 149 4.30 5.27 30.78
C GLY A 149 3.59 4.00 30.28
N GLY A 150 4.18 3.26 29.34
CA GLY A 150 3.64 2.00 28.82
C GLY A 150 2.69 2.12 27.62
N ILE A 151 2.40 3.34 27.14
CA ILE A 151 1.60 3.56 25.92
C ILE A 151 2.55 3.88 24.75
N ASP A 152 2.39 3.16 23.63
CA ASP A 152 3.18 3.40 22.42
C ASP A 152 2.49 4.44 21.51
N PHE A 153 3.03 5.66 21.48
CA PHE A 153 2.56 6.74 20.60
C PHE A 153 3.20 6.73 19.21
N SER A 154 4.12 5.81 18.93
CA SER A 154 4.82 5.71 17.63
C SER A 154 3.88 5.52 16.45
N PRO A 155 2.80 4.72 16.54
CA PRO A 155 1.81 4.63 15.47
C PRO A 155 1.17 5.98 15.14
N MET A 156 0.88 6.80 16.15
CA MET A 156 0.25 8.11 15.94
C MET A 156 1.20 9.08 15.23
N VAL A 157 2.47 9.10 15.61
CA VAL A 157 3.51 9.88 14.93
C VAL A 157 3.67 9.44 13.48
N LEU A 158 3.71 8.12 13.24
CA LEU A 158 3.81 7.58 11.89
C LEU A 158 2.59 7.94 11.03
N VAL A 159 1.37 7.86 11.58
CA VAL A 159 0.15 8.27 10.88
C VAL A 159 0.19 9.75 10.52
N LEU A 160 0.67 10.62 11.41
CA LEU A 160 0.81 12.04 11.13
C LEU A 160 1.80 12.32 9.99
N LEU A 161 2.97 11.66 10.01
CA LEU A 161 3.96 11.77 8.94
C LEU A 161 3.40 11.27 7.60
N LEU A 162 2.70 10.13 7.60
CA LEU A 162 2.04 9.58 6.42
C LEU A 162 0.97 10.52 5.88
N TYR A 163 0.22 11.21 6.73
CA TYR A 163 -0.79 12.19 6.30
C TYR A 163 -0.15 13.32 5.48
N VAL A 164 0.92 13.92 5.99
CA VAL A 164 1.65 14.99 5.29
C VAL A 164 2.23 14.50 3.96
N VAL A 165 2.86 13.32 3.95
CA VAL A 165 3.43 12.73 2.73
C VAL A 165 2.34 12.44 1.70
N ASN A 166 1.20 11.88 2.13
CA ASN A 166 0.09 11.58 1.23
C ASN A 166 -0.54 12.83 0.63
N MET A 167 -0.61 13.93 1.39
CA MET A 167 -1.07 15.22 0.88
C MET A 167 -0.15 15.72 -0.24
N GLY A 168 1.17 15.72 -0.02
CA GLY A 168 2.14 16.11 -1.04
C GLY A 168 2.09 15.23 -2.30
N ILE A 169 1.97 13.91 -2.15
CA ILE A 169 1.82 13.00 -3.30
C ILE A 169 0.53 13.28 -4.07
N ALA A 170 -0.57 13.58 -3.37
CA ALA A 170 -1.84 13.89 -4.00
C ALA A 170 -1.77 15.18 -4.83
N GLU A 171 -1.13 16.22 -4.31
CA GLU A 171 -0.90 17.48 -5.02
C GLU A 171 -0.08 17.26 -6.31
N VAL A 172 1.03 16.52 -6.22
CA VAL A 172 1.88 16.22 -7.39
C VAL A 172 1.12 15.37 -8.41
N LEU A 173 0.32 14.39 -7.97
CA LEU A 173 -0.48 13.56 -8.87
C LEU A 173 -1.55 14.40 -9.59
N GLN A 174 -2.20 15.34 -8.89
CA GLN A 174 -3.15 16.27 -9.50
C GLN A 174 -2.45 17.19 -10.51
N ALA A 175 -1.27 17.73 -10.17
CA ALA A 175 -0.48 18.55 -11.10
C ALA A 175 -0.11 17.77 -12.37
N THR A 176 0.30 16.50 -12.21
CA THR A 176 0.58 15.57 -13.32
C THR A 176 -0.64 15.38 -14.21
N GLY A 177 -1.81 15.18 -13.60
CA GLY A 177 -3.08 15.08 -14.31
C GLY A 177 -3.46 16.35 -15.08
N ASN A 178 -3.24 17.52 -14.48
CA ASN A 178 -3.52 18.81 -15.10
C ASN A 178 -2.61 19.11 -16.29
N MET A 179 -1.36 18.62 -16.29
CA MET A 179 -0.46 18.75 -17.44
C MET A 179 -0.94 17.94 -18.65
N LEU A 180 -1.47 16.73 -18.41
CA LEU A 180 -2.02 15.87 -19.46
C LEU A 180 -3.36 16.38 -20.00
N LEU A 181 -4.23 16.82 -19.10
CA LEU A 181 -5.60 17.21 -19.39
C LEU A 181 -6.00 18.43 -18.55
N PRO A 182 -5.59 19.64 -18.98
CA PRO A 182 -5.91 20.86 -18.26
C PRO A 182 -7.42 21.04 -18.08
N GLY A 183 -7.88 21.31 -16.85
CA GLY A 183 -9.28 21.63 -16.55
C GLY A 183 -10.24 20.45 -16.38
N LEU A 184 -9.82 19.21 -16.69
CA LEU A 184 -10.66 18.01 -16.52
C LEU A 184 -10.82 17.56 -15.06
N TRP A 185 -9.92 18.01 -14.17
CA TRP A 185 -9.93 17.68 -12.74
C TRP A 185 -10.86 18.56 -11.89
N MET A 186 -11.19 19.76 -12.37
CA MET A 186 -12.10 20.67 -11.66
C MET A 186 -13.58 20.29 -11.85
N ALA A 187 -13.87 19.36 -12.76
CA ALA A 187 -15.21 18.92 -13.15
C ALA A 187 -15.56 17.51 -12.65
N LEU A 188 -14.67 16.86 -11.88
CA LEU A 188 -14.82 15.49 -11.39
C LEU A 188 -14.67 15.40 -9.87
#